data_AF-A0AAV6AL22-F1
#
_entry.id   AF-A0AAV6AL22-F1
#
_cell.length_a   1.000
_cell.length_b   1.000
_cell.length_c   1.000
_cell.angle_alpha   90.00
_cell.angle_beta   90.00
_cell.angle_gamma   90.00
#
_symmetry.space_group_name_H-M   'P 1'
#
loop_
_entity.id
_entity.type
_entity.pdbx_description
1 polymer ?
#
loop_
_entity_poly.entity_id
_entity_poly.type
_entity_poly.pdbx_seq_one_letter_code
_entity_poly.pdbx_strand_id
1 'polypeptide(L)'
;MDAFSLAAGLVFNVETMTVILLAAIFGLFVGALPGLTATMATALLVPLTFYMDPIPAIAAIIASTAMAITAGDLPGTLLRIPGTPASAAYVEDAYGMTKKGQAGLAIGIGVVGSMLGGLFGFVVLLVSAPILAKFALGFSSFEY
;
A
#
# COMPACT_ATOMS: atom_id res chain seq x y z
N MET A 1 21.54 7.81 20.85
CA MET A 1 20.43 8.53 20.18
C MET A 1 19.84 7.55 19.21
N ASP A 2 18.77 6.90 19.66
CA ASP A 2 18.37 5.57 19.21
C ASP A 2 17.84 5.65 17.78
N ALA A 3 18.20 4.70 16.91
CA ALA A 3 17.86 4.71 15.48
C ALA A 3 16.38 5.03 15.20
N PHE A 4 15.51 4.65 16.13
CA PHE A 4 14.10 4.99 16.16
C PHE A 4 13.82 6.50 16.19
N SER A 5 14.47 7.26 17.06
CA SER A 5 14.29 8.72 17.18
C SER A 5 14.74 9.47 15.92
N LEU A 6 15.78 8.97 15.26
CA LEU A 6 16.28 9.54 14.00
C LEU A 6 15.31 9.23 12.86
N ALA A 7 14.84 7.97 12.75
CA ALA A 7 13.84 7.58 11.77
C ALA A 7 12.52 8.34 11.96
N ALA A 8 12.09 8.58 13.21
CA ALA A 8 10.93 9.39 13.50
C ALA A 8 11.09 10.83 12.97
N GLY A 9 12.26 11.45 13.18
CA GLY A 9 12.53 12.80 12.64
C GLY A 9 12.51 12.88 11.11
N LEU A 10 12.92 11.81 10.41
CA LEU A 10 12.88 11.74 8.95
C LEU A 10 11.46 11.60 8.39
N VAL A 11 10.53 11.02 9.15
CA VAL A 11 9.17 10.77 8.67
C VAL A 11 8.20 11.86 9.11
N PHE A 12 8.27 12.31 10.37
CA PHE A 12 7.33 13.28 10.95
C PHE A 12 7.60 14.74 10.56
N ASN A 13 8.40 15.01 9.53
CA ASN A 13 8.52 16.36 8.98
C ASN A 13 7.31 16.71 8.10
N VAL A 14 7.07 18.01 7.95
CA VAL A 14 5.89 18.56 7.26
C VAL A 14 5.84 18.12 5.79
N GLU A 15 6.99 18.09 5.12
CA GLU A 15 7.10 17.70 3.72
C GLU A 15 6.66 16.25 3.51
N THR A 16 7.26 15.31 4.23
CA THR A 16 6.99 13.87 4.11
C THR A 16 5.54 13.55 4.50
N MET A 17 5.02 14.19 5.56
CA MET A 17 3.62 14.02 5.96
C MET A 17 2.64 14.52 4.90
N THR A 18 2.94 15.67 4.28
CA THR A 18 2.10 16.22 3.18
C THR A 18 2.12 15.29 1.98
N VAL A 19 3.30 14.79 1.62
CA VAL A 19 3.47 13.83 0.52
C VAL A 19 2.69 12.53 0.79
N ILE A 20 2.77 11.98 2.01
CA ILE A 20 2.01 10.79 2.39
C ILE A 20 0.51 11.03 2.25
N LEU A 21 0.01 12.18 2.72
CA LEU A 21 -1.41 12.51 2.63
C LEU A 21 -1.87 12.61 1.17
N LEU A 22 -1.13 13.33 0.33
CA LEU A 22 -1.47 13.50 -1.10
C LEU A 22 -1.38 12.17 -1.86
N ALA A 23 -0.33 11.38 -1.60
CA ALA A 23 -0.16 10.06 -2.20
C ALA A 23 -1.25 9.08 -1.75
N ALA A 24 -1.69 9.15 -0.49
CA ALA A 24 -2.79 8.35 0.04
C ALA A 24 -4.13 8.71 -0.64
N ILE A 25 -4.42 10.00 -0.84
CA ILE A 25 -5.60 10.47 -1.57
C ILE A 25 -5.56 9.99 -3.02
N PHE A 26 -4.40 10.11 -3.67
CA PHE A 26 -4.19 9.59 -5.02
C PHE A 26 -4.43 8.08 -5.08
N GLY A 27 -3.83 7.32 -4.16
CA GLY A 27 -4.03 5.87 -4.06
C GLY A 27 -5.48 5.49 -3.86
N LEU A 28 -6.20 6.19 -2.97
CA LEU A 28 -7.62 6.01 -2.74
C LEU A 28 -8.43 6.20 -4.03
N PHE A 29 -8.16 7.28 -4.78
CA PHE A 29 -8.83 7.57 -6.04
C PHE A 29 -8.56 6.49 -7.10
N VAL A 30 -7.30 6.09 -7.28
CA VAL A 30 -6.91 5.08 -8.27
C VAL A 30 -7.49 3.72 -7.91
N GLY A 31 -7.44 3.31 -6.64
CA GLY A 31 -7.97 2.02 -6.20
C GLY A 31 -9.50 1.95 -6.23
N ALA A 32 -10.19 3.05 -5.96
CA ALA A 32 -11.66 3.08 -6.03
C ALA A 32 -12.20 2.93 -7.46
N LEU A 33 -11.39 3.22 -8.48
CA LEU A 33 -11.77 3.08 -9.88
C LEU A 33 -11.60 1.63 -10.36
N PRO A 34 -12.67 0.99 -10.88
CA PRO A 34 -12.58 -0.39 -11.34
C PRO A 34 -11.62 -0.50 -12.54
N GLY A 35 -10.72 -1.47 -12.48
CA GLY A 35 -9.73 -1.74 -13.53
C GLY A 35 -8.41 -0.98 -13.39
N LEU A 36 -8.31 -0.03 -12.46
CA LEU A 36 -7.05 0.62 -12.10
C LEU A 36 -6.42 -0.08 -10.89
N THR A 37 -5.35 -0.81 -11.12
CA THR A 37 -4.68 -1.61 -10.09
C THR A 37 -3.66 -0.79 -9.30
N ALA A 38 -3.30 -1.26 -8.11
CA ALA A 38 -2.23 -0.67 -7.32
C ALA A 38 -0.88 -0.62 -8.07
N THR A 39 -0.60 -1.63 -8.91
CA THR A 39 0.59 -1.64 -9.77
C THR A 39 0.62 -0.48 -10.77
N MET A 40 -0.55 -0.09 -11.31
CA MET A 40 -0.65 1.07 -12.20
C MET A 40 -0.46 2.38 -11.41
N ALA A 41 -1.02 2.49 -10.21
CA ALA A 41 -0.80 3.65 -9.33
C ALA A 41 0.70 3.87 -9.07
N THR A 42 1.43 2.80 -8.72
CA THR A 42 2.88 2.86 -8.52
C THR A 42 3.60 3.27 -9.79
N ALA A 43 3.27 2.66 -10.94
CA ALA A 43 3.91 2.97 -12.22
C ALA A 43 3.75 4.44 -12.63
N LEU A 44 2.60 5.06 -12.32
CA LEU A 44 2.36 6.48 -12.58
C LEU A 44 3.11 7.40 -11.61
N LEU A 45 3.32 6.96 -10.37
CA LEU A 45 4.02 7.75 -9.34
C LEU A 45 5.54 7.70 -9.46
N VAL A 46 6.11 6.56 -9.85
CA VAL A 46 7.57 6.37 -9.92
C VAL A 46 8.29 7.49 -10.70
N PRO A 47 7.83 7.90 -11.90
CA PRO A 47 8.45 9.01 -12.63
C PRO A 47 8.46 10.33 -11.85
N LEU A 48 7.40 10.62 -11.09
CA LEU A 48 7.31 11.82 -10.26
C LEU A 48 8.26 11.75 -9.07
N THR A 49 8.46 10.56 -8.51
CA THR A 49 9.36 10.36 -7.36
C THR A 49 10.83 10.58 -7.68
N PHE A 50 11.26 10.55 -8.95
CA PHE A 50 12.64 10.87 -9.32
C PHE A 50 13.02 12.35 -9.11
N TYR A 51 12.03 13.23 -8.97
CA TYR A 51 12.25 14.65 -8.69
C TYR A 51 12.16 14.99 -7.20
N MET A 52 12.02 13.98 -6.33
CA MET A 52 11.81 14.14 -4.90
C MET A 52 13.01 13.60 -4.11
N ASP A 53 13.18 14.08 -2.88
CA ASP A 53 14.16 13.50 -1.97
C ASP A 53 13.81 12.03 -1.65
N PRO A 54 14.80 11.17 -1.33
CA PRO A 54 14.59 9.73 -1.21
C PRO A 54 13.52 9.32 -0.18
N ILE A 55 13.44 10.04 0.94
CA ILE A 55 12.47 9.75 2.01
C ILE A 55 11.03 10.00 1.55
N PRO A 56 10.64 11.22 1.12
CA PRO A 56 9.29 11.46 0.63
C PRO A 56 8.96 10.67 -0.65
N ALA A 57 9.94 10.41 -1.53
CA ALA A 57 9.76 9.55 -2.70
C ALA A 57 9.28 8.13 -2.33
N ILE A 58 9.99 7.46 -1.42
CA ILE A 58 9.63 6.12 -0.96
C ILE A 58 8.30 6.15 -0.21
N ALA A 59 8.09 7.18 0.62
CA ALA A 59 6.84 7.34 1.37
C ALA A 59 5.63 7.49 0.44
N ALA A 60 5.75 8.22 -0.66
CA ALA A 60 4.70 8.37 -1.66
C ALA A 60 4.31 7.03 -2.30
N ILE A 61 5.32 6.24 -2.71
CA ILE A 61 5.10 4.92 -3.32
C ILE A 61 4.39 3.99 -2.34
N ILE A 62 4.85 3.92 -1.09
CA ILE A 62 4.24 3.06 -0.06
C ILE A 62 2.80 3.50 0.24
N ALA A 63 2.59 4.80 0.50
CA ALA A 63 1.29 5.34 0.89
C ALA A 63 0.24 5.15 -0.20
N SER A 64 0.58 5.51 -1.45
CA SER A 64 -0.32 5.34 -2.60
C SER A 64 -0.65 3.87 -2.87
N THR A 65 0.34 2.99 -2.81
CA THR A 65 0.15 1.56 -3.11
C THR A 65 -0.70 0.90 -2.03
N ALA A 66 -0.42 1.16 -0.76
CA ALA A 66 -1.21 0.62 0.36
C ALA A 66 -2.67 1.10 0.30
N MET A 67 -2.88 2.38 -0.01
CA MET A 67 -4.22 2.94 -0.17
C MET A 67 -4.93 2.40 -1.41
N ALA A 68 -4.25 2.26 -2.54
CA ALA A 68 -4.85 1.71 -3.76
C ALA A 68 -5.27 0.25 -3.59
N ILE A 69 -4.48 -0.57 -2.88
CA ILE A 69 -4.85 -1.96 -2.56
C ILE A 69 -6.11 -1.98 -1.70
N THR A 70 -6.12 -1.22 -0.60
CA THR A 70 -7.26 -1.19 0.33
C THR A 70 -8.52 -0.62 -0.33
N ALA A 71 -8.37 0.44 -1.14
CA ALA A 71 -9.48 1.07 -1.86
C ALA A 71 -9.99 0.20 -3.02
N GLY A 72 -9.17 -0.69 -3.56
CA GLY A 72 -9.55 -1.68 -4.59
C GLY A 72 -10.67 -2.62 -4.16
N ASP A 73 -10.92 -2.75 -2.85
CA ASP A 73 -12.01 -3.55 -2.30
C ASP A 73 -13.38 -2.84 -2.39
N LEU A 74 -13.42 -1.53 -2.58
CA LEU A 74 -14.66 -0.77 -2.77
C LEU A 74 -15.41 -1.24 -4.03
N PRO A 75 -14.83 -1.20 -5.24
CA PRO A 75 -15.48 -1.73 -6.45
C PRO A 75 -15.68 -3.25 -6.37
N GLY A 76 -14.82 -3.99 -5.67
CA GLY A 76 -15.00 -5.42 -5.42
C GLY A 76 -16.29 -5.70 -4.64
N THR A 77 -16.48 -4.98 -3.54
CA THR A 77 -17.62 -5.15 -2.64
C THR A 77 -18.92 -4.63 -3.25
N LEU A 78 -18.89 -3.49 -3.96
CA LEU A 78 -20.09 -2.84 -4.46
C LEU A 78 -20.51 -3.30 -5.85
N LEU A 79 -19.54 -3.57 -6.73
CA LEU A 79 -19.76 -3.83 -8.15
C LEU A 79 -19.32 -5.23 -8.58
N ARG A 80 -18.78 -6.06 -7.67
CA ARG A 80 -18.24 -7.40 -7.96
C ARG A 80 -17.06 -7.36 -8.95
N ILE A 81 -16.27 -6.28 -8.92
CA ILE A 81 -15.07 -6.12 -9.77
C ILE A 81 -13.85 -6.01 -8.86
N PRO A 82 -13.05 -7.08 -8.68
CA PRO A 82 -11.92 -7.05 -7.74
C PRO A 82 -10.79 -6.15 -8.25
N GLY A 83 -10.24 -5.32 -7.35
CA GLY A 83 -9.08 -4.46 -7.66
C GLY A 83 -7.72 -5.16 -7.59
N THR A 84 -7.62 -6.30 -6.88
CA THR A 84 -6.38 -7.08 -6.75
C THR A 84 -6.64 -8.59 -6.85
N PRO A 85 -5.62 -9.41 -7.16
CA PRO A 85 -5.75 -10.87 -7.14
C PRO A 85 -6.13 -11.43 -5.75
N ALA A 86 -5.68 -10.79 -4.67
CA ALA A 86 -6.04 -11.18 -3.31
C ALA A 86 -7.53 -10.91 -3.03
N SER A 87 -8.03 -9.74 -3.46
CA SER A 87 -9.45 -9.37 -3.35
C SER A 87 -10.37 -10.32 -4.12
N ALA A 88 -9.90 -10.89 -5.23
CA ALA A 88 -10.65 -11.85 -6.02
C ALA A 88 -11.01 -13.12 -5.23
N ALA A 89 -10.25 -13.48 -4.19
CA ALA A 89 -10.52 -14.67 -3.38
C ALA A 89 -11.80 -14.55 -2.53
N TYR A 90 -12.20 -13.33 -2.14
CA TYR A 90 -13.37 -13.07 -1.27
C TYR A 90 -14.41 -12.12 -1.90
N VAL A 91 -14.23 -11.75 -3.18
CA VAL A 91 -15.12 -10.79 -3.87
C VAL A 91 -16.58 -11.26 -3.92
N GLU A 92 -16.81 -12.57 -4.08
CA GLU A 92 -18.15 -13.15 -4.12
C GLU A 92 -18.85 -13.04 -2.76
N ASP A 93 -18.12 -13.27 -1.68
CA ASP A 93 -18.64 -13.17 -0.32
C ASP A 93 -18.96 -11.71 0.03
N ALA A 94 -18.04 -10.80 -0.27
CA ALA A 94 -18.21 -9.37 -0.05
C ALA A 94 -19.40 -8.81 -0.85
N TYR A 95 -19.52 -9.17 -2.13
CA TYR A 95 -20.67 -8.77 -2.95
C TYR A 95 -21.98 -9.42 -2.49
N GLY A 96 -21.92 -10.67 -1.99
CA GLY A 96 -23.04 -11.34 -1.34
C GLY A 96 -23.56 -10.59 -0.11
N MET A 97 -22.67 -10.01 0.70
CA MET A 97 -23.03 -9.13 1.82
C MET A 97 -23.65 -7.82 1.33
N THR A 98 -23.12 -7.22 0.26
CA THR A 98 -23.71 -6.01 -0.36
C THR A 98 -25.14 -6.26 -0.82
N LYS A 99 -25.42 -7.40 -1.46
CA LYS A 99 -26.78 -7.80 -1.87
C LYS A 99 -27.76 -7.94 -0.70
N LYS A 100 -27.27 -8.21 0.51
CA LYS A 100 -28.05 -8.26 1.76
C LYS A 100 -28.18 -6.91 2.44
N GLY A 101 -27.73 -5.82 1.82
CA GLY A 101 -27.72 -4.48 2.41
C GLY A 101 -26.60 -4.25 3.43
N GLN A 102 -25.63 -5.17 3.53
CA GLN A 102 -24.54 -5.15 4.51
C GLN A 102 -23.22 -4.61 3.92
N ALA A 103 -23.29 -3.74 2.91
CA ALA A 103 -22.12 -3.22 2.20
C ALA A 103 -21.13 -2.50 3.14
N GLY A 104 -21.63 -1.68 4.06
CA GLY A 104 -20.78 -0.98 5.04
C GLY A 104 -20.04 -1.93 5.97
N LEU A 105 -20.67 -3.04 6.37
CA LEU A 105 -20.03 -4.07 7.18
C LEU A 105 -18.95 -4.81 6.38
N ALA A 106 -19.23 -5.18 5.12
CA ALA A 106 -18.27 -5.82 4.24
C ALA A 106 -17.02 -4.95 4.01
N ILE A 107 -17.22 -3.66 3.73
CA ILE A 107 -16.12 -2.69 3.60
C ILE A 107 -15.35 -2.57 4.92
N GLY A 108 -16.05 -2.48 6.06
CA GLY A 108 -15.42 -2.40 7.38
C GLY A 108 -14.54 -3.62 7.68
N ILE A 109 -15.01 -4.83 7.37
CA ILE A 109 -14.23 -6.07 7.51
C ILE A 109 -12.99 -6.01 6.60
N GLY A 110 -13.14 -5.59 5.34
CA GLY A 110 -12.03 -5.47 4.40
C GLY A 110 -10.96 -4.48 4.86
N VAL A 111 -11.37 -3.31 5.36
CA VAL A 111 -10.45 -2.28 5.88
C VAL A 111 -9.70 -2.77 7.13
N VAL A 112 -10.40 -3.38 8.09
CA VAL A 112 -9.78 -3.93 9.30
C VAL A 112 -8.84 -5.09 8.94
N GLY A 113 -9.26 -5.98 8.03
CA GLY A 113 -8.43 -7.06 7.51
C GLY A 113 -7.15 -6.54 6.85
N SER A 114 -7.27 -5.50 6.01
CA SER A 114 -6.14 -4.84 5.35
C SER A 114 -5.19 -4.18 6.35
N MET A 115 -5.72 -3.52 7.38
CA MET A 115 -4.91 -2.93 8.46
C MET A 115 -4.13 -4.01 9.21
N LEU A 116 -4.79 -5.10 9.64
CA LEU A 116 -4.14 -6.18 10.35
C LEU A 116 -3.09 -6.90 9.48
N GLY A 117 -3.42 -7.16 8.22
CA GLY A 117 -2.49 -7.73 7.24
C GLY A 117 -1.29 -6.83 7.00
N GLY A 118 -1.49 -5.52 6.92
CA GLY A 118 -0.42 -4.52 6.78
C GLY A 118 0.49 -4.47 8.00
N LEU A 119 -0.06 -4.49 9.22
CA LEU A 119 0.71 -4.54 10.46
C LEU A 119 1.51 -5.85 10.57
N PHE A 120 0.89 -6.98 10.26
CA PHE A 120 1.57 -8.27 10.23
C PHE A 120 2.70 -8.28 9.20
N GLY A 121 2.43 -7.83 7.97
CA GLY A 121 3.42 -7.70 6.90
C GLY A 121 4.58 -6.77 7.28
N PHE A 122 4.30 -5.67 7.97
CA PHE A 122 5.32 -4.76 8.50
C PHE A 122 6.24 -5.47 9.50
N VAL A 123 5.69 -6.22 10.46
CA VAL A 123 6.50 -6.98 11.44
C VAL A 123 7.35 -8.04 10.73
N VAL A 124 6.76 -8.78 9.78
CA VAL A 124 7.48 -9.77 8.97
C VAL A 124 8.62 -9.11 8.19
N LEU A 125 8.36 -7.95 7.57
CA LEU A 125 9.37 -7.20 6.82
C LEU A 125 10.48 -6.69 7.75
N LEU A 126 10.16 -6.18 8.93
CA LEU A 126 11.15 -5.69 9.89
C LEU A 126 12.16 -6.78 10.27
N VAL A 127 11.68 -8.01 10.50
CA VAL A 127 12.54 -9.16 10.83
C VAL A 127 13.30 -9.66 9.60
N SER A 128 12.66 -9.68 8.43
CA SER A 128 13.21 -10.27 7.20
C SER A 128 14.15 -9.34 6.44
N ALA A 129 13.95 -8.01 6.53
CA ALA A 129 14.72 -6.99 5.83
C ALA A 129 16.24 -7.09 6.03
N PRO A 130 16.79 -7.25 7.26
CA PRO A 130 18.24 -7.39 7.43
C PRO A 130 18.80 -8.69 6.82
N ILE A 131 18.01 -9.77 6.82
CA ILE A 131 18.40 -11.04 6.20
C ILE A 131 18.45 -10.85 4.69
N LEU A 132 17.39 -10.28 4.11
CA LEU A 132 17.30 -9.93 2.69
C LEU A 132 18.44 -9.00 2.26
N ALA A 133 18.78 -7.99 3.05
CA ALA A 133 19.88 -7.07 2.76
C ALA A 133 21.24 -7.78 2.71
N LYS A 134 21.51 -8.74 3.61
CA LYS A 134 22.74 -9.55 3.59
C LYS A 134 22.81 -10.44 2.35
N PHE A 135 21.70 -11.07 1.97
CA PHE A 135 21.63 -11.85 0.72
C PHE A 135 21.81 -10.94 -0.50
N ALA A 136 21.19 -9.76 -0.51
CA ALA A 136 21.28 -8.80 -1.60
C ALA A 136 22.70 -8.27 -1.80
N LEU A 137 23.42 -7.96 -0.72
CA LEU A 137 24.84 -7.58 -0.76
C LEU A 137 25.77 -8.72 -1.21
N GLY A 138 25.30 -9.96 -1.13
CA GLY A 138 25.98 -11.14 -1.70
C GLY A 138 25.80 -11.27 -3.21
N PHE A 139 24.80 -10.62 -3.80
CA PHE A 139 24.71 -10.42 -5.25
C PHE A 139 25.64 -9.26 -5.64
N SER A 140 26.96 -9.48 -5.56
CA SER A 140 27.90 -8.63 -6.31
C SER A 140 27.86 -9.03 -7.79
N SER A 141 28.20 -8.10 -8.68
CA SER A 141 28.64 -8.48 -10.02
C SER A 141 29.95 -9.27 -9.90
N PHE A 142 30.18 -10.24 -10.79
CA PHE A 142 31.52 -10.83 -10.98
C PHE A 142 32.48 -9.84 -11.68
N GLU A 143 31.97 -8.68 -12.09
CA GLU A 143 32.70 -7.59 -12.74
C GLU A 143 32.29 -6.27 -12.07
N TYR A 144 33.00 -5.94 -10.98
CA TYR A 144 33.56 -4.64 -10.57
C TYR A 144 33.93 -4.71 -9.09
#